data_AF-A0A4Y9YI25-F1
#
_entry.id   AF-A0A4Y9YI25-F1
#
_cell.length_a   1.000
_cell.length_b   1.000
_cell.length_c   1.000
_cell.angle_alpha   90.00
_cell.angle_beta   90.00
_cell.angle_gamma   90.00
#
_symmetry.space_group_name_H-M   'P 1'
#
loop_
_entity.id
_entity.type
_entity.pdbx_description
1 polymer ?
#
loop_
_entity_poly.entity_id
_entity_poly.type
_entity_poly.pdbx_seq_one_letter_code
_entity_poly.pdbx_strand_id
1 'polypeptide(L)'
;MHFLLATTLFGAMGGALAAGFDFSKNTNVAAYWGTNVAGDQKTLSEYCNDDTIDNLVMGFLTAFNSTGGQPEINFSNVRLALARSFRLSAHRIMQICSKGNGVFTGTALANCSFLSDQIKTCQKKGKAVTLSLGGETGKVGFANAAAASSFADLIHNEFLAGTSKTRPFGDAVLDGVDLDIESGSPLFYDAFINRLVANAKGGKKPFITGAPQCPIPDKSLNTAITSAAFDAVYIQFYNNPSCALDAGKGFNFADWDTLARTKAKNKNMKVFIGAPASSKAAGSGFVEIGDLQTLVASTQKKFKSFGGVMLFDVSAARDNDNFDKAIKGVLTGDINPANSTTSDNSTATATGTGANSTATATEIDTDTDVTATATATGTKATATDVDPTDTDTDVDPTATATDTDVDPTATATEIDTDTDVDPTATATDSDIDPTATATEIDTDTDVDPTATATDVDPTATATDVDPDTDTDTATATEVDPDTDVTETATATDVEPEVTTSARGSQDHEREGLQYEGGCNRELATDSDIDTAIPDATDSLDIPDSTDSLDIPDATDSLDIPVATATSAAGAEPSGIFGIDPLGSETVNARDVNRPRVMSRHFRLLQRSA
;
A
#
# COMPACT_ATOMS: atom_id res chain seq x y z
N MET A 1 -14.89 59.98 -39.56
CA MET A 1 -13.76 59.49 -38.74
C MET A 1 -14.32 58.90 -37.47
N HIS A 2 -14.47 57.58 -37.41
CA HIS A 2 -14.82 56.86 -36.19
C HIS A 2 -13.51 56.46 -35.51
N PHE A 3 -13.23 57.02 -34.33
CA PHE A 3 -12.12 56.58 -33.48
C PHE A 3 -12.68 55.61 -32.44
N LEU A 4 -12.37 54.32 -32.60
CA LEU A 4 -12.57 53.30 -31.58
C LEU A 4 -11.49 53.48 -30.50
N LEU A 5 -11.92 53.75 -29.26
CA LEU A 5 -11.08 53.62 -28.08
C LEU A 5 -10.99 52.13 -27.73
N ALA A 6 -9.81 51.53 -27.88
CA ALA A 6 -9.51 50.20 -27.36
C ALA A 6 -8.97 50.34 -25.93
N THR A 7 -9.80 50.00 -24.94
CA THR A 7 -9.37 49.86 -23.54
C THR A 7 -8.76 48.47 -23.38
N THR A 8 -7.44 48.37 -23.36
CA THR A 8 -6.73 47.14 -22.98
C THR A 8 -6.81 46.96 -21.47
N LEU A 9 -7.67 46.05 -21.03
CA LEU A 9 -7.71 45.54 -19.67
C LEU A 9 -6.48 44.62 -19.47
N PHE A 10 -5.41 45.13 -18.86
CA PHE A 10 -4.33 44.29 -18.37
C PHE A 10 -4.89 43.50 -17.17
N GLY A 11 -5.34 42.27 -17.43
CA GLY A 11 -5.60 41.31 -16.38
C GLY A 11 -4.29 40.97 -15.68
N ALA A 12 -4.09 41.52 -14.48
CA ALA A 12 -3.07 41.04 -13.57
C ALA A 12 -3.47 39.62 -13.14
N MET A 13 -3.00 38.61 -13.87
CA MET A 13 -2.84 37.26 -13.33
C MET A 13 -1.74 37.33 -12.27
N GLY A 14 -2.07 37.88 -11.11
CA GLY A 14 -1.33 37.62 -9.89
C GLY A 14 -1.53 36.14 -9.60
N GLY A 15 -0.55 35.31 -9.96
CA GLY A 15 -0.49 33.95 -9.45
C GLY A 15 -0.59 34.04 -7.94
N ALA A 16 -1.69 33.54 -7.37
CA ALA A 16 -1.80 33.43 -5.93
C ALA A 16 -0.62 32.58 -5.47
N LEU A 17 0.31 33.19 -4.72
CA LEU A 17 1.34 32.44 -4.04
C LEU A 17 0.61 31.40 -3.19
N ALA A 18 0.85 30.11 -3.45
CA ALA A 18 0.29 29.04 -2.65
C ALA A 18 0.63 29.33 -1.18
N ALA A 19 -0.39 29.41 -0.32
CA ALA A 19 -0.16 29.58 1.09
C ALA A 19 0.70 28.40 1.59
N GLY A 20 1.80 28.68 2.28
CA GLY A 20 2.67 27.65 2.80
C GLY A 20 1.95 26.77 3.83
N PHE A 21 2.47 25.56 4.02
CA PHE A 21 2.01 24.60 5.01
C PHE A 21 1.91 25.23 6.42
N ASP A 22 0.82 24.90 7.14
CA ASP A 22 0.51 25.49 8.43
C ASP A 22 -0.16 24.46 9.36
N PHE A 23 0.54 24.11 10.44
CA PHE A 23 0.01 23.26 11.51
C PHE A 23 -1.15 23.88 12.27
N SER A 24 -1.41 25.19 12.18
CA SER A 24 -2.56 25.79 12.86
C SER A 24 -3.90 25.26 12.31
N LYS A 25 -3.91 24.83 11.04
CA LYS A 25 -5.06 24.19 10.39
C LYS A 25 -5.30 22.80 10.98
N ASN A 26 -6.57 22.41 10.99
CA ASN A 26 -7.04 21.09 11.42
C ASN A 26 -7.53 20.24 10.24
N THR A 27 -7.09 20.58 9.02
CA THR A 27 -7.47 19.95 7.76
C THR A 27 -6.24 19.40 7.01
N ASN A 28 -5.14 19.21 7.72
CA ASN A 28 -3.89 18.78 7.11
C ASN A 28 -3.89 17.25 6.88
N VAL A 29 -3.35 16.82 5.75
CA VAL A 29 -2.98 15.43 5.49
C VAL A 29 -1.46 15.37 5.41
N ALA A 30 -0.85 14.59 6.30
CA ALA A 30 0.53 14.18 6.19
C ALA A 30 0.58 12.76 5.61
N ALA A 31 1.55 12.45 4.77
CA ALA A 31 1.71 11.09 4.25
C ALA A 31 3.19 10.70 4.21
N TYR A 32 3.50 9.50 4.70
CA TYR A 32 4.83 8.93 4.53
C TYR A 32 5.06 8.62 3.06
N TRP A 33 6.28 8.89 2.58
CA TRP A 33 6.77 8.55 1.26
C TRP A 33 8.18 7.98 1.41
N GLY A 34 8.51 6.95 0.64
CA GLY A 34 9.82 6.32 0.63
C GLY A 34 9.80 4.85 1.08
N THR A 35 8.69 4.33 1.62
CA THR A 35 8.59 2.92 2.01
C THR A 35 8.08 2.04 0.88
N ASN A 36 7.28 2.60 -0.05
CA ASN A 36 6.75 1.91 -1.22
C ASN A 36 5.89 0.69 -0.86
N VAL A 37 4.94 0.87 0.06
CA VAL A 37 4.01 -0.19 0.50
C VAL A 37 3.28 -0.85 -0.68
N ALA A 38 2.83 -0.06 -1.67
CA ALA A 38 2.11 -0.60 -2.84
C ALA A 38 3.00 -1.23 -3.92
N GLY A 39 4.33 -1.10 -3.83
CA GLY A 39 5.27 -1.62 -4.84
C GLY A 39 5.40 -0.79 -6.14
N ASP A 40 4.57 0.25 -6.31
CA ASP A 40 4.58 1.18 -7.46
C ASP A 40 4.70 2.68 -7.03
N GLN A 41 5.52 2.96 -6.02
CA GLN A 41 5.75 4.32 -5.52
C GLN A 41 6.22 5.26 -6.64
N LYS A 42 5.49 6.36 -6.76
CA LYS A 42 5.70 7.44 -7.72
C LYS A 42 6.71 8.46 -7.18
N THR A 43 7.07 9.42 -8.04
CA THR A 43 7.93 10.55 -7.66
C THR A 43 7.26 11.42 -6.60
N LEU A 44 8.06 12.09 -5.77
CA LEU A 44 7.56 13.02 -4.74
C LEU A 44 6.70 14.12 -5.39
N SER A 45 7.11 14.59 -6.57
CA SER A 45 6.41 15.61 -7.34
C SER A 45 5.02 15.20 -7.83
N GLU A 46 4.78 13.91 -8.06
CA GLU A 46 3.48 13.40 -8.47
C GLU A 46 2.48 13.43 -7.30
N TYR A 47 2.94 13.09 -6.10
CA TYR A 47 2.09 13.10 -4.90
C TYR A 47 1.78 14.51 -4.40
N CYS A 48 2.61 15.51 -4.71
CA CYS A 48 2.31 16.92 -4.39
C CYS A 48 1.66 17.70 -5.54
N ASN A 49 1.11 17.01 -6.55
CA ASN A 49 0.54 17.69 -7.72
C ASN A 49 -0.91 18.17 -7.53
N ASP A 50 -1.57 17.78 -6.45
CA ASP A 50 -2.89 18.24 -6.06
C ASP A 50 -2.88 18.84 -4.64
N ASP A 51 -4.05 19.23 -4.15
CA ASP A 51 -4.24 19.81 -2.82
C ASP A 51 -4.55 18.78 -1.73
N THR A 52 -4.38 17.50 -2.02
CA THR A 52 -4.70 16.42 -1.10
C THR A 52 -3.71 16.33 0.06
N ILE A 53 -2.41 16.29 -0.24
CA ILE A 53 -1.35 16.11 0.77
C ILE A 53 -0.71 17.46 1.06
N ASP A 54 -0.61 17.80 2.35
CA ASP A 54 -0.05 19.05 2.83
C ASP A 54 1.39 18.90 3.34
N ASN A 55 1.74 17.73 3.89
CA ASN A 55 3.11 17.38 4.29
C ASN A 55 3.52 16.00 3.74
N LEU A 56 4.63 15.95 2.99
CA LEU A 56 5.26 14.70 2.57
C LEU A 56 6.41 14.36 3.51
N VAL A 57 6.26 13.27 4.25
CA VAL A 57 7.21 12.80 5.26
C VAL A 57 8.12 11.76 4.62
N MET A 58 9.37 12.11 4.33
CA MET A 58 10.33 11.25 3.64
C MET A 58 10.91 10.21 4.61
N GLY A 59 10.43 8.97 4.54
CA GLY A 59 10.85 7.83 5.36
C GLY A 59 11.77 6.87 4.58
N PHE A 60 13.05 6.66 4.96
CA PHE A 60 13.67 7.06 6.24
C PHE A 60 15.17 7.34 6.19
N LEU A 61 15.64 8.12 7.18
CA LEU A 61 17.00 8.05 7.72
C LEU A 61 17.05 6.91 8.73
N THR A 62 17.67 5.79 8.33
CA THR A 62 17.59 4.50 9.01
C THR A 62 18.74 4.22 9.97
N ALA A 63 19.81 5.02 9.96
CA ALA A 63 20.89 4.90 10.94
C ALA A 63 21.49 6.27 11.27
N PHE A 64 21.72 6.56 12.56
CA PHE A 64 22.30 7.85 12.99
C PHE A 64 23.82 7.89 12.86
N ASN A 65 24.48 6.73 12.96
CA ASN A 65 25.92 6.63 12.88
C ASN A 65 26.31 5.36 12.14
N SER A 66 26.89 5.51 10.96
CA SER A 66 27.37 4.43 10.11
C SER A 66 28.78 4.74 9.58
N THR A 67 29.09 4.27 8.38
CA THR A 67 30.39 4.40 7.73
C THR A 67 30.78 5.87 7.63
N GLY A 68 31.97 6.20 8.14
CA GLY A 68 32.50 7.56 8.14
C GLY A 68 31.84 8.49 9.17
N GLY A 69 31.07 7.98 10.12
CA GLY A 69 30.36 8.81 11.10
C GLY A 69 29.08 9.44 10.55
N GLN A 70 28.63 9.00 9.36
CA GLN A 70 27.51 9.59 8.63
C GLN A 70 26.22 8.78 8.77
N PRO A 71 25.05 9.42 8.58
CA PRO A 71 23.78 8.71 8.60
C PRO A 71 23.60 7.80 7.36
N GLU A 72 22.69 6.83 7.47
CA GLU A 72 22.17 6.08 6.31
C GLU A 72 20.73 6.53 6.00
N ILE A 73 20.41 6.65 4.72
CA ILE A 73 19.05 6.90 4.23
C ILE A 73 18.62 5.80 3.26
N ASN A 74 17.32 5.49 3.26
CA ASN A 74 16.69 4.58 2.32
C ASN A 74 15.24 5.02 2.05
N PHE A 75 14.94 5.39 0.80
CA PHE A 75 13.58 5.72 0.33
C PHE A 75 13.08 4.75 -0.74
N SER A 76 13.56 3.50 -0.69
CA SER A 76 13.19 2.45 -1.62
C SER A 76 13.39 2.88 -3.08
N ASN A 77 12.67 2.23 -3.99
CA ASN A 77 12.65 2.51 -5.41
C ASN A 77 11.55 3.54 -5.75
N VAL A 78 11.88 4.47 -6.63
CA VAL A 78 11.01 5.53 -7.15
C VAL A 78 10.79 5.28 -8.64
N ARG A 79 9.52 5.17 -9.03
CA ARG A 79 9.12 5.01 -10.43
C ARG A 79 9.05 6.38 -11.09
N LEU A 80 9.86 6.62 -12.09
CA LEU A 80 9.71 7.78 -12.96
C LEU A 80 8.74 7.44 -14.10
N ALA A 81 7.62 8.16 -14.19
CA ALA A 81 6.77 8.11 -15.38
C ALA A 81 7.56 8.70 -16.56
N LEU A 82 8.05 7.86 -17.48
CA LEU A 82 8.60 8.35 -18.73
C LEU A 82 7.48 8.96 -19.56
N ALA A 83 7.64 10.24 -19.91
CA ALA A 83 6.79 10.88 -20.91
C ALA A 83 6.77 10.00 -22.17
N ARG A 84 5.56 9.70 -22.66
CA ARG A 84 5.28 8.89 -23.85
C ARG A 84 5.95 9.49 -25.09
N SER A 85 7.25 9.29 -25.26
CA SER A 85 7.96 9.70 -26.45
C SER A 85 9.06 8.70 -26.79
N PHE A 86 8.83 8.12 -27.96
CA PHE A 86 9.67 7.19 -28.71
C PHE A 86 9.64 5.71 -28.30
N ARG A 87 8.95 4.96 -29.17
CA ARG A 87 9.01 3.51 -29.35
C ARG A 87 10.45 3.02 -29.22
N LEU A 88 10.77 2.42 -28.09
CA LEU A 88 11.72 1.33 -27.82
C LEU A 88 11.35 0.88 -26.39
N SER A 89 11.20 -0.42 -26.17
CA SER A 89 10.70 -1.07 -24.94
C SER A 89 10.78 -0.20 -23.69
N ALA A 90 9.62 0.11 -23.07
CA ALA A 90 9.47 0.97 -21.90
C ALA A 90 10.49 0.62 -20.81
N HIS A 91 11.67 1.25 -20.88
CA HIS A 91 12.70 1.13 -19.87
C HIS A 91 12.21 1.98 -18.70
N ARG A 92 11.54 1.35 -17.73
CA ARG A 92 11.17 2.04 -16.49
C ARG A 92 12.46 2.55 -15.86
N ILE A 93 12.66 3.87 -15.79
CA ILE A 93 13.79 4.43 -15.04
C ILE A 93 13.41 4.33 -13.57
N MET A 94 13.92 3.29 -12.91
CA MET A 94 13.82 3.16 -11.46
C MET A 94 14.96 3.96 -10.85
N GLN A 95 14.64 5.03 -10.13
CA GLN A 95 15.63 5.74 -9.32
C GLN A 95 15.53 5.22 -7.90
N ILE A 96 16.64 4.74 -7.33
CA ILE A 96 16.65 4.17 -5.99
C ILE A 96 17.49 5.10 -5.12
N CYS A 97 16.90 5.63 -4.05
CA CYS A 97 17.64 6.39 -3.05
C CYS A 97 18.01 5.46 -1.90
N SER A 98 19.13 4.76 -2.03
CA SER A 98 19.66 3.89 -0.99
C SER A 98 21.16 3.70 -1.17
N LYS A 99 21.83 3.17 -0.13
CA LYS A 99 23.28 2.91 -0.16
C LYS A 99 23.75 2.04 -1.34
N GLY A 100 22.86 1.25 -1.94
CA GLY A 100 23.18 0.39 -3.08
C GLY A 100 23.31 1.14 -4.41
N ASN A 101 22.93 2.42 -4.47
CA ASN A 101 22.74 3.15 -5.73
C ASN A 101 23.50 4.49 -5.80
N GLY A 102 24.67 4.52 -5.16
CA GLY A 102 25.56 5.68 -5.13
C GLY A 102 25.57 6.37 -3.76
N VAL A 103 26.76 6.50 -3.20
CA VAL A 103 26.98 7.12 -1.87
C VAL A 103 28.07 8.20 -1.97
N PHE A 104 28.12 9.10 -1.00
CA PHE A 104 29.26 9.99 -0.86
C PHE A 104 30.51 9.19 -0.48
N THR A 105 31.67 9.55 -1.06
CA THR A 105 32.94 8.86 -0.83
C THR A 105 33.28 8.76 0.65
N GLY A 106 33.59 7.55 1.12
CA GLY A 106 33.94 7.28 2.52
C GLY A 106 32.74 7.15 3.47
N THR A 107 31.52 7.09 2.93
CA THR A 107 30.27 7.05 3.71
C THR A 107 29.33 5.96 3.22
N ALA A 108 28.27 5.69 3.98
CA ALA A 108 27.10 4.91 3.52
C ALA A 108 25.89 5.81 3.19
N LEU A 109 26.09 7.13 3.17
CA LEU A 109 25.04 8.12 2.92
C LEU A 109 24.76 8.19 1.41
N ALA A 110 23.53 7.84 1.02
CA ALA A 110 23.14 7.84 -0.37
C ALA A 110 23.15 9.25 -0.96
N ASN A 111 23.63 9.39 -2.21
CA ASN A 111 23.52 10.63 -2.96
C ASN A 111 22.29 10.58 -3.86
N CYS A 112 21.24 11.30 -3.43
CA CYS A 112 19.93 11.32 -4.07
C CYS A 112 19.60 12.70 -4.62
N SER A 113 20.60 13.38 -5.18
CA SER A 113 20.50 14.75 -5.68
C SER A 113 19.39 14.94 -6.73
N PHE A 114 18.99 13.86 -7.42
CA PHE A 114 17.84 13.84 -8.33
C PHE A 114 16.50 14.19 -7.65
N LEU A 115 16.40 14.05 -6.32
CA LEU A 115 15.21 14.45 -5.55
C LEU A 115 15.14 15.97 -5.32
N SER A 116 16.24 16.72 -5.53
CA SER A 116 16.29 18.15 -5.23
C SER A 116 15.15 18.93 -5.87
N ASP A 117 14.96 18.76 -7.18
CA ASP A 117 13.94 19.50 -7.92
C ASP A 117 12.52 19.06 -7.57
N GLN A 118 12.32 17.80 -7.18
CA GLN A 118 11.01 17.30 -6.74
C GLN A 118 10.63 17.93 -5.38
N ILE A 119 11.57 17.95 -4.43
CA ILE A 119 11.40 18.61 -3.12
C ILE A 119 11.04 20.09 -3.33
N LYS A 120 11.86 20.82 -4.09
CA LYS A 120 11.63 22.25 -4.39
C LYS A 120 10.31 22.47 -5.13
N THR A 121 9.86 21.52 -5.97
CA THR A 121 8.57 21.59 -6.65
C THR A 121 7.41 21.50 -5.67
N CYS A 122 7.45 20.56 -4.73
CA CYS A 122 6.41 20.43 -3.71
C CYS A 122 6.36 21.66 -2.79
N GLN A 123 7.53 22.17 -2.37
CA GLN A 123 7.62 23.38 -1.56
C GLN A 123 7.05 24.62 -2.27
N LYS A 124 7.29 24.77 -3.58
CA LYS A 124 6.69 25.85 -4.40
C LYS A 124 5.16 25.75 -4.49
N LYS A 125 4.60 24.55 -4.33
CA LYS A 125 3.14 24.32 -4.25
C LYS A 125 2.59 24.46 -2.83
N GLY A 126 3.39 25.00 -1.90
CA GLY A 126 2.99 25.24 -0.52
C GLY A 126 3.02 24.01 0.37
N LYS A 127 3.53 22.86 -0.10
CA LYS A 127 3.62 21.64 0.70
C LYS A 127 4.86 21.67 1.57
N ALA A 128 4.79 21.10 2.77
CA ALA A 128 5.98 20.79 3.54
C ALA A 128 6.60 19.48 3.04
N VAL A 129 7.94 19.40 3.09
CA VAL A 129 8.68 18.16 2.90
C VAL A 129 9.64 17.98 4.07
N THR A 130 9.43 16.95 4.88
CA THR A 130 10.23 16.66 6.08
C THR A 130 10.99 15.35 5.95
N LEU A 131 12.10 15.20 6.68
CA LEU A 131 12.84 13.93 6.78
C LEU A 131 12.42 13.16 8.02
N SER A 132 12.00 11.91 7.88
CA SER A 132 11.74 11.04 9.03
C SER A 132 12.98 10.23 9.42
N LEU A 133 13.26 10.24 10.72
CA LEU A 133 14.40 9.59 11.37
C LEU A 133 13.92 8.37 12.12
N GLY A 134 14.48 7.20 11.80
CA GLY A 134 14.13 5.92 12.43
C GLY A 134 13.43 4.96 11.47
N GLY A 135 12.15 4.71 11.73
CA GLY A 135 11.35 3.62 11.16
C GLY A 135 11.59 2.28 11.88
N GLU A 136 10.72 1.30 11.62
CA GLU A 136 10.68 -0.03 12.28
C GLU A 136 12.05 -0.72 12.38
N THR A 137 12.86 -0.64 11.33
CA THR A 137 14.18 -1.31 11.24
C THR A 137 15.36 -0.39 11.55
N GLY A 138 15.09 0.83 12.04
CA GLY A 138 16.08 1.86 12.28
C GLY A 138 17.13 1.47 13.33
N LYS A 139 18.40 1.78 13.06
CA LYS A 139 19.53 1.68 14.01
C LYS A 139 19.78 3.05 14.62
N VAL A 140 18.93 3.43 15.56
CA VAL A 140 18.84 4.79 16.10
C VAL A 140 19.01 4.84 17.63
N GLY A 141 19.12 6.07 18.15
CA GLY A 141 19.32 6.34 19.57
C GLY A 141 20.65 7.03 19.86
N PHE A 142 20.70 7.74 20.99
CA PHE A 142 21.88 8.49 21.42
C PHE A 142 22.45 7.94 22.71
N ALA A 143 23.78 7.89 22.80
CA ALA A 143 24.49 7.50 24.01
C ALA A 143 24.46 8.60 25.09
N ASN A 144 24.44 9.87 24.69
CA ASN A 144 24.42 11.03 25.58
C ASN A 144 23.95 12.30 24.83
N ALA A 145 23.69 13.37 25.58
CA ALA A 145 23.22 14.66 25.04
C ALA A 145 24.22 15.34 24.08
N ALA A 146 25.53 15.12 24.26
CA ALA A 146 26.54 15.67 23.36
C ALA A 146 26.48 14.99 21.99
N ALA A 147 26.35 13.65 21.95
CA ALA A 147 26.14 12.91 20.72
C ALA A 147 24.85 13.34 19.99
N ALA A 148 23.76 13.52 20.74
CA ALA A 148 22.50 14.04 20.20
C ALA A 148 22.66 15.45 19.59
N SER A 149 23.41 16.32 20.25
CA SER A 149 23.68 17.69 19.76
C SER A 149 24.56 17.69 18.50
N SER A 150 25.63 16.89 18.49
CA SER A 150 26.50 16.74 17.30
C SER A 150 25.72 16.18 16.11
N PHE A 151 24.82 15.23 16.35
CA PHE A 151 23.96 14.71 15.30
C PHE A 151 22.95 15.75 14.80
N ALA A 152 22.42 16.62 15.67
CA ALA A 152 21.58 17.73 15.25
C ALA A 152 22.34 18.74 14.37
N ASP A 153 23.62 18.99 14.65
CA ASP A 153 24.49 19.80 13.77
C ASP A 153 24.66 19.14 12.41
N LEU A 154 24.84 17.81 12.39
CA LEU A 154 24.96 17.05 11.15
C LEU A 154 23.69 17.13 10.31
N ILE A 155 22.52 16.84 10.90
CA ILE A 155 21.23 16.93 10.21
C ILE A 155 20.98 18.34 9.68
N HIS A 156 21.32 19.37 10.46
CA HIS A 156 21.19 20.75 10.02
C HIS A 156 22.03 21.05 8.77
N ASN A 157 23.28 20.57 8.74
CA ASN A 157 24.24 20.84 7.67
C ASN A 157 24.00 20.04 6.40
N GLU A 158 23.48 18.82 6.51
CA GLU A 158 23.31 17.91 5.37
C GLU A 158 21.92 18.00 4.72
N PHE A 159 20.88 18.27 5.51
CA PHE A 159 19.48 18.17 5.05
C PHE A 159 18.69 19.48 5.17
N LEU A 160 19.05 20.33 6.14
CA LEU A 160 18.36 21.60 6.38
C LEU A 160 19.21 22.78 5.86
N ALA A 161 19.06 23.94 6.50
CA ALA A 161 19.59 25.22 6.05
C ALA A 161 21.10 25.41 6.26
N GLY A 162 21.80 24.44 6.87
CA GLY A 162 23.24 24.48 7.02
C GLY A 162 23.96 24.10 5.73
N THR A 163 25.28 23.95 5.81
CA THR A 163 26.13 23.66 4.64
C THR A 163 26.99 22.43 4.87
N SER A 164 27.06 21.54 3.88
CA SER A 164 27.93 20.37 3.87
C SER A 164 28.36 20.03 2.44
N LYS A 165 29.47 19.29 2.30
CA LYS A 165 29.87 18.67 1.01
C LYS A 165 29.07 17.39 0.73
N THR A 166 28.42 16.81 1.74
CA THR A 166 27.66 15.57 1.70
C THR A 166 26.17 15.85 1.86
N ARG A 167 25.58 16.62 0.95
CA ARG A 167 24.14 16.93 0.96
C ARG A 167 23.37 15.96 0.06
N PRO A 168 22.61 15.00 0.62
CA PRO A 168 21.96 13.95 -0.17
C PRO A 168 20.99 14.47 -1.23
N PHE A 169 20.37 15.61 -0.98
CA PHE A 169 19.38 16.21 -1.89
C PHE A 169 19.93 17.46 -2.60
N GLY A 170 21.26 17.54 -2.77
CA GLY A 170 21.90 18.69 -3.40
C GLY A 170 21.61 20.00 -2.66
N ASP A 171 21.09 20.99 -3.38
CA ASP A 171 20.75 22.32 -2.88
C ASP A 171 19.36 22.42 -2.23
N ALA A 172 18.55 21.36 -2.26
CA ALA A 172 17.26 21.37 -1.57
C ALA A 172 17.47 21.46 -0.05
N VAL A 173 16.61 22.24 0.60
CA VAL A 173 16.54 22.42 2.04
C VAL A 173 15.19 21.91 2.51
N LEU A 174 15.18 20.88 3.34
CA LEU A 174 13.93 20.34 3.87
C LEU A 174 13.29 21.29 4.89
N ASP A 175 11.97 21.16 5.05
CA ASP A 175 11.18 22.02 5.92
C ASP A 175 11.28 21.62 7.39
N GLY A 176 11.76 20.42 7.69
CA GLY A 176 11.84 19.92 9.06
C GLY A 176 12.24 18.46 9.17
N VAL A 177 12.09 17.96 10.39
CA VAL A 177 12.37 16.57 10.74
C VAL A 177 11.17 15.96 11.43
N ASP A 178 11.01 14.65 11.22
CA ASP A 178 10.07 13.79 11.89
C ASP A 178 10.85 12.73 12.69
N LEU A 179 10.47 12.50 13.94
CA LEU A 179 11.04 11.47 14.80
C LEU A 179 10.12 10.26 14.84
N ASP A 180 10.40 9.26 13.99
CA ASP A 180 9.71 7.98 13.97
C ASP A 180 10.57 6.90 14.67
N ILE A 181 10.65 7.02 15.99
CA ILE A 181 11.58 6.24 16.81
C ILE A 181 10.87 5.03 17.40
N GLU A 182 11.08 3.87 16.79
CA GLU A 182 10.42 2.62 17.20
C GLU A 182 11.38 1.64 17.91
N SER A 183 12.66 1.98 17.97
CA SER A 183 13.68 1.13 18.58
C SER A 183 14.83 1.96 19.17
N GLY A 184 15.76 1.27 19.85
CA GLY A 184 16.94 1.88 20.43
C GLY A 184 16.66 2.65 21.73
N SER A 185 17.57 3.57 22.07
CA SER A 185 17.49 4.36 23.30
C SER A 185 16.42 5.47 23.18
N PRO A 186 15.51 5.63 24.16
CA PRO A 186 14.52 6.72 24.19
C PRO A 186 15.10 8.06 24.70
N LEU A 187 16.40 8.12 24.98
CA LEU A 187 17.04 9.24 25.67
C LEU A 187 17.58 10.30 24.68
N PHE A 188 17.62 11.55 25.15
CA PHE A 188 18.32 12.69 24.54
C PHE A 188 17.74 13.25 23.23
N TYR A 189 16.57 12.79 22.77
CA TYR A 189 15.87 13.41 21.63
C TYR A 189 15.47 14.87 21.90
N ASP A 190 15.25 15.24 23.16
CA ASP A 190 15.04 16.63 23.58
C ASP A 190 16.28 17.50 23.33
N ALA A 191 17.48 16.98 23.64
CA ALA A 191 18.75 17.66 23.36
C ALA A 191 18.97 17.82 21.84
N PHE A 192 18.67 16.78 21.06
CA PHE A 192 18.70 16.82 19.59
C PHE A 192 17.78 17.93 19.05
N ILE A 193 16.50 17.95 19.43
CA ILE A 193 15.52 18.94 18.95
C ILE A 193 15.94 20.36 19.35
N ASN A 194 16.30 20.56 20.61
CA ASN A 194 16.69 21.89 21.12
C ASN A 194 17.92 22.42 20.38
N ARG A 195 18.88 21.55 20.05
CA ARG A 195 20.05 21.93 19.25
C ARG A 195 19.66 22.24 17.80
N LEU A 196 18.80 21.44 17.18
CA LEU A 196 18.35 21.67 15.80
C LEU A 196 17.64 23.03 15.64
N VAL A 197 16.75 23.37 16.59
CA VAL A 197 16.08 24.68 16.64
C VAL A 197 17.09 25.82 16.91
N ALA A 198 18.10 25.59 17.74
CA ALA A 198 19.14 26.57 17.99
C ALA A 198 20.02 26.85 16.76
N ASN A 199 20.24 25.85 15.90
CA ASN A 199 20.99 26.01 14.66
C ASN A 199 20.24 26.88 13.63
N ALA A 200 18.92 26.91 13.68
CA ALA A 200 18.09 27.72 12.78
C ALA A 200 17.98 29.21 13.18
N LYS A 201 18.78 29.70 14.13
CA LYS A 201 18.74 31.12 14.57
C LYS A 201 19.03 32.07 13.41
N GLY A 202 18.05 32.93 13.09
CA GLY A 202 18.15 33.90 11.99
C GLY A 202 17.54 33.42 10.67
N GLY A 203 17.07 32.18 10.59
CA GLY A 203 16.39 31.60 9.44
C GLY A 203 14.99 31.06 9.77
N LYS A 204 14.41 30.32 8.82
CA LYS A 204 13.18 29.55 9.02
C LYS A 204 13.46 28.42 10.03
N LYS A 205 12.67 28.34 11.09
CA LYS A 205 12.75 27.23 12.04
C LYS A 205 12.27 25.94 11.36
N PRO A 206 12.97 24.81 11.53
CA PRO A 206 12.49 23.53 11.01
C PRO A 206 11.21 23.13 11.74
N PHE A 207 10.28 22.51 11.03
CA PHE A 207 9.19 21.78 11.63
C PHE A 207 9.73 20.59 12.41
N ILE A 208 9.20 20.37 13.61
CA ILE A 208 9.54 19.23 14.47
C ILE A 208 8.28 18.39 14.66
N THR A 209 8.26 17.21 14.06
CA THR A 209 7.20 16.22 14.28
C THR A 209 7.75 14.94 14.89
N GLY A 210 6.86 14.08 15.37
CA GLY A 210 7.22 12.73 15.76
C GLY A 210 6.05 11.78 15.63
N ALA A 211 6.33 10.50 15.49
CA ALA A 211 5.34 9.45 15.28
C ALA A 211 5.33 8.44 16.44
N PRO A 212 4.91 8.85 17.66
CA PRO A 212 4.77 7.89 18.75
C PRO A 212 3.67 6.86 18.44
N GLN A 213 3.76 5.69 19.05
CA GLN A 213 2.66 4.73 18.99
C GLN A 213 1.52 5.16 19.92
N CYS A 214 0.32 4.60 19.75
CA CYS A 214 -0.84 5.00 20.57
C CYS A 214 -0.75 4.73 22.08
N PRO A 215 0.03 3.74 22.61
CA PRO A 215 0.11 3.55 24.06
C PRO A 215 0.68 4.78 24.77
N ILE A 216 0.06 5.16 25.90
CA ILE A 216 0.48 6.31 26.70
C ILE A 216 0.99 5.87 28.08
N PRO A 217 2.19 6.32 28.52
CA PRO A 217 3.17 7.09 27.76
C PRO A 217 3.83 6.27 26.64
N ASP A 218 4.11 6.92 25.52
CA ASP A 218 4.91 6.32 24.44
C ASP A 218 6.34 6.04 24.94
N LYS A 219 6.87 4.86 24.59
CA LYS A 219 8.15 4.36 25.13
C LYS A 219 9.35 5.17 24.63
N SER A 220 9.28 5.72 23.43
CA SER A 220 10.42 6.33 22.75
C SER A 220 10.46 7.84 22.90
N LEU A 221 9.30 8.50 22.79
CA LEU A 221 9.19 9.95 22.58
C LEU A 221 8.55 10.69 23.75
N ASN A 222 7.96 10.04 24.75
CA ASN A 222 7.28 10.73 25.84
C ASN A 222 8.17 11.76 26.56
N THR A 223 9.45 11.43 26.81
CA THR A 223 10.41 12.38 27.40
C THR A 223 10.68 13.57 26.48
N ALA A 224 10.84 13.31 25.18
CA ALA A 224 11.08 14.36 24.18
C ALA A 224 9.87 15.31 24.08
N ILE A 225 8.66 14.76 23.96
CA ILE A 225 7.41 15.54 23.82
C ILE A 225 7.19 16.47 25.02
N THR A 226 7.56 16.02 26.22
CA THR A 226 7.40 16.82 27.45
C THR A 226 8.53 17.83 27.68
N SER A 227 9.68 17.67 27.01
CA SER A 227 10.89 18.46 27.27
C SER A 227 11.32 19.37 26.11
N ALA A 228 10.89 19.08 24.88
CA ALA A 228 11.22 19.84 23.67
C ALA A 228 9.97 20.17 22.84
N ALA A 229 10.04 21.24 22.05
CA ALA A 229 8.88 21.76 21.33
C ALA A 229 8.66 21.00 20.01
N PHE A 230 7.64 20.14 20.00
CA PHE A 230 7.06 19.55 18.80
C PHE A 230 5.96 20.46 18.24
N ASP A 231 5.91 20.60 16.92
CA ASP A 231 4.81 21.28 16.22
C ASP A 231 3.60 20.35 16.10
N ALA A 232 3.84 19.07 15.80
CA ALA A 232 2.81 18.04 15.73
C ALA A 232 3.33 16.65 16.14
N VAL A 233 2.42 15.77 16.50
CA VAL A 233 2.66 14.33 16.64
C VAL A 233 1.69 13.53 15.78
N TYR A 234 2.21 12.53 15.11
CA TYR A 234 1.50 11.60 14.21
C TYR A 234 1.29 10.28 14.94
N ILE A 235 0.27 10.23 15.81
CA ILE A 235 0.06 9.07 16.68
C ILE A 235 -0.30 7.85 15.83
N GLN A 236 0.51 6.79 15.89
CA GLN A 236 0.25 5.56 15.17
C GLN A 236 -0.87 4.78 15.87
N PHE A 237 -2.12 4.90 15.39
CA PHE A 237 -3.29 4.21 15.93
C PHE A 237 -3.47 2.83 15.29
N TYR A 238 -2.37 2.08 15.13
CA TYR A 238 -2.33 0.75 14.52
C TYR A 238 -1.23 -0.09 15.19
N ASN A 239 -1.20 -1.40 14.90
CA ASN A 239 -0.29 -2.38 15.52
C ASN A 239 -0.33 -2.47 17.06
N ASN A 240 -1.33 -1.84 17.69
CA ASN A 240 -1.52 -1.80 19.14
C ASN A 240 -3.03 -1.92 19.46
N PRO A 241 -3.58 -3.14 19.56
CA PRO A 241 -5.03 -3.35 19.67
C PRO A 241 -5.71 -2.65 20.84
N SER A 242 -4.99 -2.39 21.94
CA SER A 242 -5.55 -1.69 23.09
C SER A 242 -5.84 -0.21 22.83
N CYS A 243 -5.33 0.37 21.73
CA CYS A 243 -5.52 1.77 21.42
C CYS A 243 -5.67 2.11 19.93
N ALA A 244 -5.94 1.13 19.07
CA ALA A 244 -6.04 1.31 17.62
C ALA A 244 -7.31 2.09 17.19
N LEU A 245 -7.47 2.28 15.87
CA LEU A 245 -8.60 3.01 15.26
C LEU A 245 -9.97 2.33 15.42
N ASP A 246 -10.02 1.09 15.92
CA ASP A 246 -11.28 0.36 16.09
C ASP A 246 -12.20 1.11 17.07
N ALA A 247 -13.22 1.74 16.50
CA ALA A 247 -13.94 2.88 17.06
C ALA A 247 -14.71 2.61 18.38
N GLY A 248 -14.67 1.38 18.90
CA GLY A 248 -15.32 0.98 20.15
C GLY A 248 -14.44 0.26 21.18
N LYS A 249 -13.17 -0.06 20.88
CA LYS A 249 -12.38 -0.98 21.73
C LYS A 249 -11.05 -0.43 22.25
N GLY A 250 -10.49 0.62 21.65
CA GLY A 250 -9.19 1.13 22.10
C GLY A 250 -8.92 2.61 21.84
N PHE A 251 -9.50 3.22 20.80
CA PHE A 251 -9.07 4.54 20.32
C PHE A 251 -8.94 5.63 21.42
N ASN A 252 -7.70 6.02 21.72
CA ASN A 252 -7.37 6.86 22.88
C ASN A 252 -6.95 8.30 22.55
N PHE A 253 -7.48 8.89 21.47
CA PHE A 253 -7.13 10.27 21.07
C PHE A 253 -7.38 11.31 22.18
N ALA A 254 -8.38 11.09 23.04
CA ALA A 254 -8.67 11.96 24.17
C ALA A 254 -7.49 12.08 25.17
N ASP A 255 -6.74 10.99 25.35
CA ASP A 255 -5.56 10.97 26.22
C ASP A 255 -4.40 11.74 25.59
N TRP A 256 -4.23 11.61 24.26
CA TRP A 256 -3.27 12.38 23.49
C TRP A 256 -3.59 13.88 23.43
N ASP A 257 -4.86 14.28 23.27
CA ASP A 257 -5.31 15.67 23.43
C ASP A 257 -5.00 16.20 24.83
N THR A 258 -5.24 15.40 25.86
CA THR A 258 -4.93 15.77 27.25
C THR A 258 -3.42 15.95 27.43
N LEU A 259 -2.59 15.05 26.92
CA LEU A 259 -1.13 15.18 26.97
C LEU A 259 -0.66 16.43 26.24
N ALA A 260 -1.15 16.69 25.03
CA ALA A 260 -0.79 17.86 24.24
C ALA A 260 -1.10 19.17 24.97
N ARG A 261 -2.29 19.27 25.59
CA ARG A 261 -2.71 20.49 26.30
C ARG A 261 -2.04 20.66 27.67
N THR A 262 -1.73 19.57 28.37
CA THR A 262 -1.30 19.65 29.78
C THR A 262 0.18 19.38 30.00
N LYS A 263 0.79 18.44 29.26
CA LYS A 263 2.16 17.96 29.53
C LYS A 263 3.17 18.31 28.45
N ALA A 264 2.77 18.41 27.18
CA ALA A 264 3.70 18.74 26.10
C ALA A 264 4.41 20.08 26.34
N LYS A 265 5.68 20.18 25.90
CA LYS A 265 6.46 21.41 26.03
C LYS A 265 5.86 22.55 25.22
N ASN A 266 5.43 22.27 23.99
CA ASN A 266 4.66 23.19 23.16
C ASN A 266 3.16 22.98 23.43
N LYS A 267 2.50 23.97 24.04
CA LYS A 267 1.06 23.90 24.34
C LYS A 267 0.15 24.04 23.11
N ASN A 268 0.73 24.40 21.97
CA ASN A 268 0.06 24.45 20.67
C ASN A 268 0.36 23.22 19.79
N MET A 269 1.04 22.21 20.34
CA MET A 269 1.34 20.96 19.63
C MET A 269 0.05 20.35 19.08
N LYS A 270 0.07 19.99 17.81
CA LYS A 270 -1.05 19.31 17.15
C LYS A 270 -0.94 17.80 17.27
N VAL A 271 -2.09 17.13 17.30
CA VAL A 271 -2.22 15.68 17.33
C VAL A 271 -2.93 15.25 16.06
N PHE A 272 -2.33 14.33 15.32
CA PHE A 272 -2.89 13.75 14.12
C PHE A 272 -3.33 12.31 14.39
N ILE A 273 -4.37 11.87 13.69
CA ILE A 273 -4.70 10.46 13.59
C ILE A 273 -3.74 9.82 12.59
N GLY A 274 -2.81 8.99 13.05
CA GLY A 274 -1.99 8.14 12.18
C GLY A 274 -2.70 6.85 11.84
N ALA A 275 -2.95 6.61 10.55
CA ALA A 275 -3.69 5.48 10.03
C ALA A 275 -2.90 4.72 8.95
N PRO A 276 -2.99 3.39 8.90
CA PRO A 276 -2.59 2.63 7.72
C PRO A 276 -3.48 3.04 6.54
N ALA A 277 -2.88 3.24 5.37
CA ALA A 277 -3.63 3.64 4.17
C ALA A 277 -4.21 2.45 3.39
N SER A 278 -3.84 1.22 3.76
CA SER A 278 -4.41 -0.04 3.28
C SER A 278 -4.10 -1.16 4.27
N SER A 279 -4.75 -2.31 4.10
CA SER A 279 -4.47 -3.54 4.87
C SER A 279 -3.02 -4.03 4.74
N LYS A 280 -2.30 -3.67 3.67
CA LYS A 280 -0.87 -4.02 3.46
C LYS A 280 0.08 -3.11 4.23
N ALA A 281 -0.39 -1.96 4.72
CA ALA A 281 0.48 -0.92 5.27
C ALA A 281 0.83 -1.13 6.75
N ALA A 282 0.08 -1.98 7.46
CA ALA A 282 0.34 -2.34 8.86
C ALA A 282 -0.08 -3.77 9.12
N GLY A 283 0.48 -4.40 10.16
CA GLY A 283 0.12 -5.76 10.54
C GLY A 283 -1.29 -5.87 11.16
N SER A 284 -1.83 -4.78 11.71
CA SER A 284 -3.20 -4.68 12.23
C SER A 284 -3.64 -3.23 12.40
N GLY A 285 -4.96 -2.99 12.47
CA GLY A 285 -5.54 -1.67 12.77
C GLY A 285 -5.85 -0.80 11.55
N PHE A 286 -5.78 -1.35 10.33
CA PHE A 286 -6.46 -0.75 9.18
C PHE A 286 -7.97 -0.79 9.40
N VAL A 287 -8.66 0.24 8.94
CA VAL A 287 -10.12 0.36 8.94
C VAL A 287 -10.55 0.91 7.59
N GLU A 288 -11.75 0.54 7.14
CA GLU A 288 -12.26 1.01 5.85
C GLU A 288 -12.49 2.52 5.83
N ILE A 289 -12.57 3.08 4.62
CA ILE A 289 -12.58 4.53 4.44
C ILE A 289 -13.79 5.19 5.11
N GLY A 290 -14.97 4.56 5.10
CA GLY A 290 -16.19 5.08 5.73
C GLY A 290 -16.05 5.21 7.25
N ASP A 291 -15.51 4.18 7.89
CA ASP A 291 -15.21 4.18 9.33
C ASP A 291 -14.20 5.26 9.69
N LEU A 292 -13.11 5.35 8.92
CA LEU A 292 -12.08 6.35 9.17
C LEU A 292 -12.64 7.76 8.98
N GLN A 293 -13.45 8.01 7.97
CA GLN A 293 -14.09 9.31 7.75
C GLN A 293 -15.00 9.71 8.92
N THR A 294 -15.80 8.77 9.43
CA THR A 294 -16.66 8.99 10.60
C THR A 294 -15.84 9.32 11.85
N LEU A 295 -14.77 8.56 12.09
CA LEU A 295 -13.84 8.78 13.20
C LEU A 295 -13.10 10.12 13.08
N VAL A 296 -12.63 10.48 11.89
CA VAL A 296 -11.93 11.73 11.60
C VAL A 296 -12.87 12.92 11.83
N ALA A 297 -14.07 12.90 11.27
CA ALA A 297 -15.03 13.98 11.42
C ALA A 297 -15.45 14.20 12.88
N SER A 298 -15.65 13.11 13.64
CA SER A 298 -16.00 13.19 15.06
C SER A 298 -14.82 13.74 15.89
N THR A 299 -13.60 13.29 15.63
CA THR A 299 -12.38 13.73 16.33
C THR A 299 -12.08 15.20 16.02
N GLN A 300 -12.14 15.60 14.75
CA GLN A 300 -11.90 16.97 14.30
C GLN A 300 -12.83 17.97 14.97
N LYS A 301 -14.12 17.62 15.15
CA LYS A 301 -15.10 18.45 15.85
C LYS A 301 -14.87 18.51 17.36
N LYS A 302 -14.41 17.42 17.96
CA LYS A 302 -14.33 17.26 19.42
C LYS A 302 -13.07 17.85 20.05
N PHE A 303 -11.91 17.77 19.39
CA PHE A 303 -10.62 18.07 20.02
C PHE A 303 -9.91 19.28 19.41
N LYS A 304 -9.48 20.21 20.25
CA LYS A 304 -8.77 21.44 19.81
C LYS A 304 -7.31 21.18 19.40
N SER A 305 -6.71 20.10 19.92
CA SER A 305 -5.37 19.67 19.52
C SER A 305 -5.35 19.04 18.12
N PHE A 306 -6.50 18.66 17.57
CA PHE A 306 -6.57 17.98 16.28
C PHE A 306 -5.91 18.81 15.17
N GLY A 307 -4.95 18.19 14.48
CA GLY A 307 -4.19 18.78 13.37
C GLY A 307 -4.54 18.20 12.01
N GLY A 308 -5.10 16.99 11.97
CA GLY A 308 -5.40 16.28 10.73
C GLY A 308 -5.14 14.78 10.81
N VAL A 309 -4.84 14.19 9.65
CA VAL A 309 -4.57 12.76 9.50
C VAL A 309 -3.17 12.55 8.94
N MET A 310 -2.46 11.54 9.45
CA MET A 310 -1.22 11.03 8.88
C MET A 310 -1.52 9.65 8.27
N LEU A 311 -1.05 9.42 7.05
CA LEU A 311 -1.21 8.15 6.34
C LEU A 311 0.13 7.45 6.15
N PHE A 312 0.18 6.17 6.55
CA PHE A 312 1.28 5.27 6.25
C PHE A 312 0.82 4.27 5.17
N ASP A 313 1.29 4.30 3.93
CA ASP A 313 2.05 5.35 3.25
C ASP A 313 1.27 5.89 2.03
N VAL A 314 1.80 6.92 1.36
CA VAL A 314 1.14 7.53 0.20
C VAL A 314 1.00 6.60 -1.00
N SER A 315 1.89 5.63 -1.16
CA SER A 315 1.79 4.67 -2.25
C SER A 315 0.59 3.74 -2.05
N ALA A 316 0.40 3.25 -0.83
CA ALA A 316 -0.78 2.48 -0.43
C ALA A 316 -2.06 3.32 -0.55
N ALA A 317 -2.04 4.59 -0.11
CA ALA A 317 -3.22 5.45 -0.18
C ALA A 317 -3.71 5.67 -1.62
N ARG A 318 -2.79 5.83 -2.58
CA ARG A 318 -3.15 6.06 -3.99
C ARG A 318 -3.52 4.77 -4.73
N ASP A 319 -3.03 3.63 -4.27
CA ASP A 319 -3.41 2.29 -4.77
C ASP A 319 -4.79 1.86 -4.24
N ASN A 320 -5.10 2.23 -3.00
CA ASN A 320 -6.37 2.00 -2.34
C ASN A 320 -7.39 3.11 -2.67
N ASP A 321 -7.79 3.20 -3.94
CA ASP A 321 -8.84 4.09 -4.45
C ASP A 321 -8.71 5.59 -4.09
N ASN A 322 -7.46 6.06 -3.98
CA ASN A 322 -7.16 7.42 -3.51
C ASN A 322 -7.71 7.70 -2.10
N PHE A 323 -7.50 6.77 -1.18
CA PHE A 323 -7.81 6.87 0.25
C PHE A 323 -7.46 8.25 0.85
N ASP A 324 -6.32 8.82 0.45
CA ASP A 324 -5.88 10.15 0.89
C ASP A 324 -6.81 11.29 0.45
N LYS A 325 -7.40 11.20 -0.75
CA LYS A 325 -8.39 12.17 -1.24
C LYS A 325 -9.70 12.08 -0.47
N ALA A 326 -10.18 10.88 -0.21
CA ALA A 326 -11.38 10.65 0.57
C ALA A 326 -11.22 11.22 2.01
N ILE A 327 -10.04 11.05 2.61
CA ILE A 327 -9.71 11.67 3.89
C ILE A 327 -9.60 13.20 3.80
N LYS A 328 -8.97 13.73 2.75
CA LYS A 328 -8.92 15.19 2.57
C LYS A 328 -10.32 15.78 2.44
N GLY A 329 -11.21 15.13 1.69
CA GLY A 329 -12.58 15.59 1.47
C GLY A 329 -13.40 15.69 2.76
N VAL A 330 -13.28 14.73 3.67
CA VAL A 330 -13.98 14.85 4.98
C VAL A 330 -13.38 15.96 5.84
N LEU A 331 -12.06 16.15 5.80
CA LEU A 331 -11.37 17.20 6.57
C LEU A 331 -11.76 18.61 6.11
N THR A 332 -11.94 18.82 4.79
CA THR A 332 -12.34 20.10 4.20
C THR A 332 -13.85 20.32 4.20
N GLY A 333 -14.63 19.30 4.53
CA GLY A 333 -16.10 19.34 4.51
C GLY A 333 -16.71 19.16 3.13
N ASP A 334 -15.91 18.77 2.14
CA ASP A 334 -16.37 18.41 0.79
C ASP A 334 -17.11 17.06 0.78
N ILE A 335 -16.81 16.20 1.75
CA ILE A 335 -17.50 14.93 2.00
C ILE A 335 -18.16 14.99 3.38
N ASN A 336 -19.45 14.68 3.44
CA ASN A 336 -20.18 14.53 4.70
C ASN A 336 -20.35 13.03 5.01
N PRO A 337 -19.71 12.50 6.07
CA PRO A 337 -19.82 11.08 6.43
C PRO A 337 -21.26 10.64 6.70
N ALA A 338 -22.12 11.55 7.19
CA ALA A 338 -23.54 11.27 7.45
C ALA A 338 -24.38 11.03 6.18
N ASN A 339 -23.82 11.31 5.00
CA ASN A 339 -24.43 11.08 3.69
C ASN A 339 -23.63 10.08 2.85
N SER A 340 -22.55 9.51 3.42
CA SER A 340 -21.79 8.43 2.82
C SER A 340 -22.44 7.12 3.28
N THR A 341 -23.67 6.88 2.83
CA THR A 341 -24.15 5.50 2.71
C THR A 341 -23.22 4.84 1.72
N THR A 342 -22.47 3.84 2.18
CA THR A 342 -21.75 2.89 1.35
C THR A 342 -22.78 2.18 0.47
N SER A 343 -23.12 2.79 -0.68
CA SER A 343 -23.58 2.03 -1.84
C SER A 343 -22.31 1.63 -2.60
N ASP A 344 -21.53 0.74 -2.02
CA ASP A 344 -20.54 -0.01 -2.78
C ASP A 344 -21.20 -1.35 -3.13
N ASN A 345 -21.88 -1.36 -4.27
CA ASN A 345 -22.23 -2.60 -4.95
C ASN A 345 -20.91 -3.20 -5.44
N SER A 346 -20.28 -4.06 -4.63
CA SER A 346 -18.95 -4.59 -4.92
C SER A 346 -19.04 -5.73 -5.94
N THR A 347 -19.07 -5.38 -7.22
CA THR A 347 -19.06 -6.39 -8.29
C THR A 347 -17.64 -6.93 -8.53
N ALA A 348 -17.40 -8.20 -8.21
CA ALA A 348 -16.14 -8.88 -8.52
C ALA A 348 -16.17 -9.42 -9.97
N THR A 349 -15.65 -8.64 -10.92
CA THR A 349 -15.57 -9.05 -12.33
C THR A 349 -14.17 -9.47 -12.75
N ALA A 350 -14.01 -10.72 -13.21
CA ALA A 350 -12.77 -11.22 -13.80
C ALA A 350 -12.93 -11.46 -15.33
N THR A 351 -12.07 -10.84 -16.14
CA THR A 351 -12.03 -11.04 -17.61
C THR A 351 -10.60 -11.31 -18.09
N GLY A 352 -10.37 -12.45 -18.74
CA GLY A 352 -9.04 -12.87 -19.20
C GLY A 352 -9.03 -13.50 -20.58
N THR A 353 -7.98 -13.21 -21.36
CA THR A 353 -7.70 -13.85 -22.66
C THR A 353 -6.38 -14.62 -22.55
N GLY A 354 -6.43 -15.96 -22.58
CA GLY A 354 -5.25 -16.84 -22.54
C GLY A 354 -4.64 -17.12 -21.15
N ALA A 355 -5.39 -16.88 -20.06
CA ALA A 355 -5.04 -17.29 -18.69
C ALA A 355 -6.30 -17.62 -17.88
N ASN A 356 -6.22 -18.61 -16.99
CA ASN A 356 -7.34 -19.04 -16.12
C ASN A 356 -7.95 -17.84 -15.38
N SER A 357 -9.27 -17.68 -15.44
CA SER A 357 -10.00 -16.59 -14.78
C SER A 357 -10.79 -17.15 -13.59
N THR A 358 -10.49 -16.66 -12.39
CA THR A 358 -11.16 -17.06 -11.15
C THR A 358 -11.67 -15.80 -10.44
N ALA A 359 -12.97 -15.73 -10.18
CA ALA A 359 -13.62 -14.73 -9.35
C ALA A 359 -14.11 -15.41 -8.06
N THR A 360 -13.80 -14.82 -6.92
CA THR A 360 -14.23 -15.32 -5.61
C THR A 360 -14.76 -14.13 -4.82
N ALA A 361 -16.01 -14.19 -4.44
CA ALA A 361 -16.66 -13.28 -3.50
C ALA A 361 -16.76 -13.97 -2.12
N THR A 362 -16.75 -13.19 -1.05
CA THR A 362 -16.94 -13.68 0.31
C THR A 362 -17.50 -12.53 1.15
N GLU A 363 -18.72 -12.69 1.62
CA GLU A 363 -19.49 -11.74 2.42
C GLU A 363 -19.36 -12.03 3.94
N ILE A 364 -19.46 -10.99 4.77
CA ILE A 364 -19.51 -11.10 6.25
C ILE A 364 -20.52 -10.08 6.85
N ASP A 365 -21.22 -9.28 6.04
CA ASP A 365 -22.12 -8.20 6.49
C ASP A 365 -23.51 -8.32 5.85
N THR A 366 -24.57 -8.01 6.60
CA THR A 366 -25.96 -8.43 6.31
C THR A 366 -26.78 -7.39 5.52
N ASP A 367 -26.14 -6.54 4.71
CA ASP A 367 -26.82 -5.37 4.10
C ASP A 367 -26.23 -4.97 2.72
N THR A 368 -25.47 -5.85 2.06
CA THR A 368 -24.85 -5.59 0.75
C THR A 368 -24.90 -6.79 -0.19
N ASP A 369 -25.58 -6.63 -1.34
CA ASP A 369 -25.51 -7.61 -2.44
C ASP A 369 -24.09 -7.62 -3.06
N VAL A 370 -23.43 -8.77 -3.06
CA VAL A 370 -22.23 -9.02 -3.87
C VAL A 370 -22.53 -10.05 -4.96
N THR A 371 -21.84 -9.90 -6.08
CA THR A 371 -21.97 -10.83 -7.21
C THR A 371 -20.60 -11.18 -7.76
N ALA A 372 -20.30 -12.49 -7.83
CA ALA A 372 -19.13 -13.01 -8.52
C ALA A 372 -19.42 -13.28 -10.02
N THR A 373 -18.75 -12.58 -10.93
CA THR A 373 -18.88 -12.84 -12.38
C THR A 373 -17.52 -13.16 -13.02
N ALA A 374 -17.42 -14.34 -13.65
CA ALA A 374 -16.23 -14.78 -14.38
C ALA A 374 -16.52 -15.01 -15.87
N THR A 375 -15.79 -14.32 -16.75
CA THR A 375 -15.88 -14.51 -18.21
C THR A 375 -14.52 -14.79 -18.84
N ALA A 376 -14.40 -15.89 -19.59
CA ALA A 376 -13.15 -16.27 -20.24
C ALA A 376 -13.32 -16.66 -21.72
N THR A 377 -12.28 -16.38 -22.51
CA THR A 377 -12.14 -16.80 -23.91
C THR A 377 -10.81 -17.53 -24.08
N GLY A 378 -10.87 -18.83 -24.40
CA GLY A 378 -9.68 -19.68 -24.58
C GLY A 378 -9.01 -20.24 -23.30
N THR A 379 -9.63 -20.12 -22.11
CA THR A 379 -9.20 -20.70 -20.82
C THR A 379 -10.36 -20.89 -19.81
N LYS A 380 -10.20 -21.68 -18.72
CA LYS A 380 -11.27 -21.97 -17.72
C LYS A 380 -11.74 -20.72 -16.97
N ALA A 381 -13.06 -20.63 -16.76
CA ALA A 381 -13.74 -19.66 -15.90
C ALA A 381 -14.24 -20.35 -14.61
N THR A 382 -14.03 -19.71 -13.46
CA THR A 382 -14.53 -20.20 -12.17
C THR A 382 -15.09 -19.03 -11.37
N ALA A 383 -16.36 -19.13 -10.95
CA ALA A 383 -17.01 -18.18 -10.06
C ALA A 383 -17.41 -18.92 -8.78
N THR A 384 -17.08 -18.35 -7.63
CA THR A 384 -17.43 -18.91 -6.33
C THR A 384 -17.97 -17.82 -5.43
N ASP A 385 -19.15 -18.05 -4.88
CA ASP A 385 -19.75 -17.24 -3.83
C ASP A 385 -19.91 -18.04 -2.54
N VAL A 386 -19.67 -17.39 -1.41
CA VAL A 386 -19.79 -18.00 -0.08
C VAL A 386 -20.30 -16.94 0.88
N ASP A 387 -21.57 -17.06 1.27
CA ASP A 387 -22.21 -16.22 2.30
C ASP A 387 -22.63 -17.07 3.51
N PRO A 388 -22.10 -16.78 4.72
CA PRO A 388 -22.49 -17.49 5.92
C PRO A 388 -23.69 -16.88 6.72
N THR A 389 -24.26 -15.72 6.36
CA THR A 389 -25.21 -14.98 7.25
C THR A 389 -26.26 -14.03 6.60
N ASP A 390 -26.71 -14.21 5.36
CA ASP A 390 -27.59 -13.21 4.69
C ASP A 390 -29.11 -13.31 4.95
N THR A 391 -29.80 -12.16 4.93
CA THR A 391 -31.26 -12.01 5.04
C THR A 391 -31.90 -11.18 3.90
N ASP A 392 -31.17 -10.82 2.84
CA ASP A 392 -31.69 -10.09 1.67
C ASP A 392 -31.47 -10.84 0.35
N THR A 393 -32.07 -10.37 -0.76
CA THR A 393 -32.12 -11.12 -2.03
C THR A 393 -30.76 -11.21 -2.75
N ASP A 394 -30.07 -12.33 -2.60
CA ASP A 394 -28.80 -12.62 -3.28
C ASP A 394 -28.85 -12.57 -4.82
N VAL A 395 -27.68 -12.31 -5.44
CA VAL A 395 -27.48 -12.38 -6.90
C VAL A 395 -26.43 -13.44 -7.23
N ASP A 396 -26.88 -14.50 -7.89
CA ASP A 396 -26.11 -15.73 -8.08
C ASP A 396 -24.78 -15.63 -8.86
N PRO A 397 -23.77 -16.44 -8.50
CA PRO A 397 -22.51 -16.48 -9.21
C PRO A 397 -22.70 -16.99 -10.65
N THR A 398 -22.13 -16.25 -11.60
CA THR A 398 -22.23 -16.56 -13.03
C THR A 398 -20.86 -16.86 -13.64
N ALA A 399 -20.72 -18.04 -14.26
CA ALA A 399 -19.52 -18.44 -15.00
C ALA A 399 -19.83 -18.67 -16.50
N THR A 400 -19.12 -17.96 -17.39
CA THR A 400 -19.28 -18.10 -18.85
C THR A 400 -17.96 -18.36 -19.56
N ALA A 401 -17.91 -19.41 -20.38
CA ALA A 401 -16.75 -19.76 -21.20
C ALA A 401 -17.11 -19.86 -22.69
N THR A 402 -16.19 -19.38 -23.54
CA THR A 402 -16.28 -19.46 -25.01
C THR A 402 -15.02 -20.12 -25.58
N ASP A 403 -15.17 -21.28 -26.25
CA ASP A 403 -14.16 -21.99 -27.06
C ASP A 403 -12.97 -22.59 -26.26
N THR A 404 -13.16 -23.70 -25.54
CA THR A 404 -12.13 -24.33 -24.65
C THR A 404 -12.27 -25.83 -24.38
N ASP A 405 -11.16 -26.58 -24.26
CA ASP A 405 -11.13 -27.98 -23.78
C ASP A 405 -11.30 -28.16 -22.24
N VAL A 406 -11.85 -27.17 -21.51
CA VAL A 406 -11.95 -27.20 -20.03
C VAL A 406 -13.25 -26.56 -19.53
N ASP A 407 -13.95 -27.25 -18.64
CA ASP A 407 -15.31 -26.92 -18.18
C ASP A 407 -15.40 -25.69 -17.25
N PRO A 408 -16.36 -24.75 -17.49
CA PRO A 408 -16.66 -23.67 -16.54
C PRO A 408 -17.33 -24.23 -15.29
N THR A 409 -17.06 -23.60 -14.15
CA THR A 409 -17.59 -24.03 -12.84
C THR A 409 -18.16 -22.82 -12.09
N ALA A 410 -19.44 -22.88 -11.73
CA ALA A 410 -20.09 -21.94 -10.82
C ALA A 410 -20.45 -22.69 -9.52
N THR A 411 -20.11 -22.11 -8.38
CA THR A 411 -20.40 -22.71 -7.06
C THR A 411 -20.91 -21.65 -6.12
N ALA A 412 -22.05 -21.92 -5.50
CA ALA A 412 -22.61 -21.11 -4.43
C ALA A 412 -22.79 -21.98 -3.17
N THR A 413 -22.60 -21.38 -2.01
CA THR A 413 -22.80 -22.06 -0.71
C THR A 413 -23.32 -21.06 0.29
N GLU A 414 -24.51 -21.34 0.83
CA GLU A 414 -25.22 -20.46 1.77
C GLU A 414 -25.64 -21.20 3.04
N ILE A 415 -25.79 -20.43 4.12
CA ILE A 415 -26.21 -20.90 5.44
C ILE A 415 -27.24 -19.90 6.01
N ASP A 416 -28.41 -19.77 5.36
CA ASP A 416 -29.55 -19.02 5.93
C ASP A 416 -30.91 -19.56 5.45
N THR A 417 -31.99 -18.86 5.82
CA THR A 417 -33.35 -19.35 6.04
C THR A 417 -34.42 -18.70 5.15
N ASP A 418 -34.05 -17.84 4.21
CA ASP A 418 -35.02 -17.04 3.43
C ASP A 418 -34.63 -16.72 1.96
N THR A 419 -33.57 -17.33 1.39
CA THR A 419 -33.08 -17.05 0.01
C THR A 419 -32.89 -18.31 -0.85
N ASP A 420 -33.21 -18.19 -2.15
CA ASP A 420 -33.01 -19.25 -3.16
C ASP A 420 -31.66 -19.03 -3.88
N VAL A 421 -30.88 -20.10 -4.08
CA VAL A 421 -29.56 -20.04 -4.75
C VAL A 421 -29.57 -20.73 -6.13
N ASP A 422 -29.37 -19.98 -7.22
CA ASP A 422 -29.32 -20.45 -8.63
C ASP A 422 -27.98 -20.11 -9.33
N PRO A 423 -26.88 -20.82 -9.00
CA PRO A 423 -25.60 -20.60 -9.67
C PRO A 423 -25.71 -20.98 -11.15
N THR A 424 -25.31 -20.06 -12.04
CA THR A 424 -25.42 -20.28 -13.48
C THR A 424 -24.06 -20.54 -14.15
N ALA A 425 -23.94 -21.70 -14.81
CA ALA A 425 -22.78 -22.04 -15.64
C ALA A 425 -23.18 -22.22 -17.12
N THR A 426 -22.57 -21.44 -18.02
CA THR A 426 -22.87 -21.47 -19.46
C THR A 426 -21.63 -21.71 -20.32
N ALA A 427 -21.75 -22.66 -21.26
CA ALA A 427 -20.75 -22.92 -22.30
C ALA A 427 -21.38 -22.88 -23.70
N THR A 428 -20.66 -22.35 -24.69
CA THR A 428 -21.13 -22.23 -26.09
C THR A 428 -20.46 -23.21 -27.05
N ASP A 429 -19.63 -24.12 -26.54
CA ASP A 429 -18.88 -25.10 -27.32
C ASP A 429 -19.44 -26.51 -27.06
N SER A 430 -19.45 -27.34 -28.10
CA SER A 430 -20.12 -28.65 -28.12
C SER A 430 -19.39 -29.76 -27.36
N ASP A 431 -18.13 -29.53 -26.99
CA ASP A 431 -17.25 -30.51 -26.33
C ASP A 431 -17.06 -30.25 -24.81
N ILE A 432 -17.89 -29.40 -24.19
CA ILE A 432 -17.73 -28.89 -22.80
C ILE A 432 -18.95 -29.22 -21.92
N ASP A 433 -18.74 -29.75 -20.72
CA ASP A 433 -19.77 -30.04 -19.72
C ASP A 433 -19.74 -28.99 -18.58
N PRO A 434 -20.55 -27.93 -18.64
CA PRO A 434 -20.60 -26.91 -17.59
C PRO A 434 -21.11 -27.51 -16.28
N THR A 435 -20.46 -27.14 -15.16
CA THR A 435 -20.88 -27.59 -13.83
C THR A 435 -21.41 -26.42 -13.00
N ALA A 436 -22.66 -26.53 -12.54
CA ALA A 436 -23.25 -25.64 -11.54
C ALA A 436 -23.50 -26.43 -10.24
N THR A 437 -23.03 -25.91 -9.11
CA THR A 437 -23.20 -26.56 -7.81
C THR A 437 -23.74 -25.56 -6.80
N ALA A 438 -24.89 -25.87 -6.24
CA ALA A 438 -25.47 -25.16 -5.11
C ALA A 438 -25.46 -26.07 -3.88
N THR A 439 -25.17 -25.50 -2.72
CA THR A 439 -25.22 -26.20 -1.44
C THR A 439 -25.87 -25.29 -0.42
N GLU A 440 -27.01 -25.71 0.08
CA GLU A 440 -27.77 -25.03 1.12
C GLU A 440 -27.84 -25.93 2.36
N ILE A 441 -27.96 -25.29 3.52
CA ILE A 441 -28.08 -25.96 4.83
C ILE A 441 -29.34 -25.42 5.51
N ASP A 442 -30.53 -25.64 4.93
CA ASP A 442 -31.83 -25.36 5.57
C ASP A 442 -33.01 -26.16 4.96
N THR A 443 -34.21 -25.98 5.50
CA THR A 443 -35.39 -26.85 5.40
C THR A 443 -36.58 -26.29 4.59
N ASP A 444 -36.50 -25.07 4.03
CA ASP A 444 -37.68 -24.39 3.45
C ASP A 444 -37.47 -23.71 2.05
N THR A 445 -36.37 -23.95 1.33
CA THR A 445 -36.06 -23.30 0.02
C THR A 445 -35.83 -24.29 -1.14
N ASP A 446 -36.11 -23.84 -2.37
CA ASP A 446 -35.99 -24.64 -3.60
C ASP A 446 -34.66 -24.31 -4.31
N VAL A 447 -33.73 -25.27 -4.35
CA VAL A 447 -32.43 -25.10 -5.02
C VAL A 447 -32.52 -25.52 -6.50
N ASP A 448 -32.29 -24.60 -7.45
CA ASP A 448 -32.32 -24.89 -8.90
C ASP A 448 -31.04 -24.43 -9.62
N PRO A 449 -29.91 -25.15 -9.52
CA PRO A 449 -28.68 -24.75 -10.19
C PRO A 449 -28.76 -24.94 -11.71
N THR A 450 -28.56 -23.86 -12.47
CA THR A 450 -28.66 -23.91 -13.94
C THR A 450 -27.32 -24.13 -14.64
N ALA A 451 -27.17 -25.27 -15.33
CA ALA A 451 -26.05 -25.53 -16.24
C ALA A 451 -26.55 -25.71 -17.70
N THR A 452 -26.03 -24.92 -18.64
CA THR A 452 -26.49 -24.93 -20.05
C THR A 452 -25.35 -25.13 -21.04
N ALA A 453 -25.49 -26.14 -21.91
CA ALA A 453 -24.62 -26.42 -23.05
C ALA A 453 -25.43 -26.78 -24.31
N THR A 454 -24.84 -26.59 -25.49
CA THR A 454 -25.54 -26.76 -26.78
C THR A 454 -25.55 -28.18 -27.35
N ASP A 455 -24.66 -29.09 -26.91
CA ASP A 455 -24.50 -30.43 -27.54
C ASP A 455 -24.01 -31.57 -26.60
N VAL A 456 -23.96 -31.38 -25.28
CA VAL A 456 -23.58 -32.40 -24.26
C VAL A 456 -24.48 -32.28 -23.02
N ASP A 457 -24.49 -33.31 -22.17
CA ASP A 457 -25.34 -33.40 -20.96
C ASP A 457 -24.69 -32.57 -19.83
N PRO A 458 -25.24 -31.40 -19.47
CA PRO A 458 -24.64 -30.53 -18.45
C PRO A 458 -24.88 -31.08 -17.04
N THR A 459 -23.93 -30.89 -16.13
CA THR A 459 -24.06 -31.33 -14.74
C THR A 459 -24.53 -30.20 -13.81
N ALA A 460 -25.77 -30.30 -13.36
CA ALA A 460 -26.33 -29.50 -12.27
C ALA A 460 -26.40 -30.34 -10.99
N THR A 461 -25.89 -29.82 -9.86
CA THR A 461 -25.92 -30.53 -8.58
C THR A 461 -26.42 -29.61 -7.47
N ALA A 462 -27.58 -29.95 -6.91
CA ALA A 462 -28.08 -29.37 -5.68
C ALA A 462 -27.81 -30.34 -4.53
N THR A 463 -27.32 -29.81 -3.41
CA THR A 463 -27.21 -30.57 -2.15
C THR A 463 -27.94 -29.80 -1.07
N ASP A 464 -28.98 -30.42 -0.53
CA ASP A 464 -29.73 -29.97 0.64
C ASP A 464 -29.32 -30.82 1.85
N VAL A 465 -28.96 -30.16 2.95
CA VAL A 465 -28.55 -30.78 4.21
C VAL A 465 -29.53 -30.41 5.32
N ASP A 466 -30.60 -31.19 5.44
CA ASP A 466 -31.59 -31.11 6.53
C ASP A 466 -30.97 -31.53 7.89
N PRO A 467 -30.86 -30.63 8.88
CA PRO A 467 -30.33 -30.95 10.20
C PRO A 467 -31.32 -31.63 11.15
N ASP A 468 -32.60 -31.79 10.80
CA ASP A 468 -33.67 -32.26 11.70
C ASP A 468 -34.03 -33.74 11.51
N THR A 469 -33.13 -34.65 11.94
CA THR A 469 -33.50 -36.06 12.21
C THR A 469 -33.16 -36.49 13.62
N ASP A 470 -34.08 -36.22 14.55
CA ASP A 470 -34.08 -36.81 15.88
C ASP A 470 -34.47 -38.29 15.81
N THR A 471 -33.68 -39.12 16.49
CA THR A 471 -33.71 -40.58 16.34
C THR A 471 -34.72 -41.19 17.31
N ASP A 472 -35.85 -41.74 16.84
CA ASP A 472 -36.58 -42.74 17.62
C ASP A 472 -37.39 -43.75 16.80
N THR A 473 -37.46 -44.98 17.31
CA THR A 473 -37.87 -46.22 16.62
C THR A 473 -39.39 -46.49 16.72
N ALA A 474 -40.10 -46.79 15.60
CA ALA A 474 -41.14 -47.86 15.50
C ALA A 474 -41.93 -47.94 14.16
N THR A 475 -41.84 -49.11 13.51
CA THR A 475 -42.88 -49.98 12.89
C THR A 475 -44.10 -49.42 12.11
N ALA A 476 -44.12 -49.67 10.79
CA ALA A 476 -45.21 -50.02 9.84
C ALA A 476 -46.56 -49.24 9.88
N THR A 477 -47.23 -48.86 8.79
CA THR A 477 -47.58 -49.57 7.54
C THR A 477 -48.31 -48.59 6.60
N GLU A 478 -48.02 -48.61 5.28
CA GLU A 478 -48.88 -48.29 4.11
C GLU A 478 -49.50 -46.86 3.99
N VAL A 479 -49.66 -46.17 2.86
CA VAL A 479 -49.92 -46.52 1.45
C VAL A 479 -49.49 -45.31 0.58
N ASP A 480 -48.68 -45.55 -0.46
CA ASP A 480 -48.60 -44.76 -1.71
C ASP A 480 -49.72 -45.23 -2.66
N PRO A 481 -50.37 -44.35 -3.45
CA PRO A 481 -50.14 -44.49 -4.89
C PRO A 481 -50.23 -43.16 -5.67
N ASP A 482 -49.20 -42.84 -6.45
CA ASP A 482 -49.18 -43.02 -7.92
C ASP A 482 -48.06 -42.13 -8.51
N THR A 483 -46.92 -42.70 -8.95
CA THR A 483 -46.63 -43.29 -10.29
C THR A 483 -46.78 -42.29 -11.46
N ASP A 484 -45.91 -42.20 -12.48
CA ASP A 484 -44.92 -43.12 -13.08
C ASP A 484 -43.99 -42.24 -13.97
N VAL A 485 -42.67 -42.24 -13.79
CA VAL A 485 -41.63 -43.06 -14.47
C VAL A 485 -41.49 -42.86 -15.99
N THR A 486 -40.25 -42.61 -16.44
CA THR A 486 -39.62 -43.44 -17.49
C THR A 486 -38.10 -43.55 -17.29
N GLU A 487 -37.67 -44.71 -16.80
CA GLU A 487 -36.33 -45.29 -16.96
C GLU A 487 -36.12 -45.84 -18.39
N THR A 488 -34.87 -46.01 -18.83
CA THR A 488 -34.46 -47.23 -19.56
C THR A 488 -32.98 -47.54 -19.32
N ALA A 489 -32.71 -48.70 -18.71
CA ALA A 489 -31.38 -49.28 -18.47
C ALA A 489 -30.90 -50.20 -19.61
N THR A 490 -29.59 -50.49 -19.66
CA THR A 490 -29.10 -51.82 -20.09
C THR A 490 -27.74 -52.17 -19.45
N ALA A 491 -27.66 -53.37 -18.88
CA ALA A 491 -26.57 -53.89 -18.06
C ALA A 491 -25.49 -54.69 -18.83
N THR A 492 -24.32 -54.90 -18.22
CA THR A 492 -23.56 -56.16 -18.34
C THR A 492 -22.64 -56.40 -17.14
N ASP A 493 -22.80 -57.56 -16.51
CA ASP A 493 -22.03 -58.11 -15.38
C ASP A 493 -20.60 -58.57 -15.75
N VAL A 494 -19.63 -58.41 -14.84
CA VAL A 494 -18.57 -59.39 -14.50
C VAL A 494 -18.11 -59.20 -13.02
N GLU A 495 -18.33 -60.21 -12.17
CA GLU A 495 -17.64 -60.48 -10.89
C GLU A 495 -16.58 -61.60 -11.12
N PRO A 496 -15.74 -62.09 -10.16
CA PRO A 496 -15.48 -61.69 -8.77
C PRO A 496 -13.99 -61.71 -8.32
N GLU A 497 -13.67 -61.29 -7.09
CA GLU A 497 -13.01 -62.17 -6.10
C GLU A 497 -13.00 -61.62 -4.67
N VAL A 498 -13.34 -62.52 -3.75
CA VAL A 498 -13.38 -62.40 -2.29
C VAL A 498 -12.03 -62.84 -1.70
N THR A 499 -11.51 -62.13 -0.69
CA THR A 499 -10.83 -62.80 0.43
C THR A 499 -11.15 -62.13 1.77
N THR A 500 -11.50 -62.96 2.74
CA THR A 500 -11.90 -62.66 4.12
C THR A 500 -10.73 -62.87 5.08
N SER A 501 -10.72 -62.16 6.22
CA SER A 501 -10.74 -62.75 7.58
C SER A 501 -10.04 -61.91 8.68
N ALA A 502 -10.88 -61.33 9.54
CA ALA A 502 -10.93 -61.44 11.02
C ALA A 502 -9.83 -60.87 11.97
N ARG A 503 -10.35 -59.96 12.83
CA ARG A 503 -10.29 -59.87 14.32
C ARG A 503 -8.98 -59.48 15.05
N GLY A 504 -9.13 -58.45 15.89
CA GLY A 504 -8.36 -58.27 17.13
C GLY A 504 -8.65 -56.95 17.85
N SER A 505 -9.46 -56.99 18.91
CA SER A 505 -9.76 -55.93 19.89
C SER A 505 -8.51 -55.49 20.68
N GLN A 506 -8.45 -54.24 21.17
CA GLN A 506 -8.22 -53.91 22.60
C GLN A 506 -8.26 -52.39 22.88
N ASP A 507 -8.94 -52.05 23.97
CA ASP A 507 -9.07 -50.75 24.64
C ASP A 507 -7.76 -50.23 25.26
N HIS A 508 -7.62 -48.92 25.47
CA HIS A 508 -7.15 -48.37 26.76
C HIS A 508 -7.33 -46.85 26.92
N GLU A 509 -7.89 -46.51 28.09
CA GLU A 509 -8.05 -45.19 28.70
C GLU A 509 -6.70 -44.54 29.11
N ARG A 510 -6.69 -43.22 29.29
CA ARG A 510 -5.67 -42.52 30.09
C ARG A 510 -6.27 -41.39 30.94
N GLU A 511 -6.19 -41.57 32.25
CA GLU A 511 -6.27 -40.52 33.27
C GLU A 511 -4.95 -39.75 33.40
N GLY A 512 -5.05 -38.51 33.89
CA GLY A 512 -3.93 -37.59 34.14
C GLY A 512 -3.22 -37.78 35.48
N LEU A 513 -2.19 -36.96 35.72
CA LEU A 513 -1.63 -36.67 37.05
C LEU A 513 -0.74 -35.40 37.01
N GLN A 514 -0.84 -34.60 38.09
CA GLN A 514 -0.11 -33.37 38.42
C GLN A 514 1.36 -33.64 38.85
N TYR A 515 2.23 -32.62 38.82
CA TYR A 515 3.25 -32.39 39.86
C TYR A 515 3.85 -30.96 39.82
N GLU A 516 4.05 -30.36 41.01
CA GLU A 516 4.71 -29.08 41.29
C GLU A 516 6.23 -29.18 41.47
N GLY A 517 6.95 -28.04 41.42
CA GLY A 517 8.28 -27.89 42.03
C GLY A 517 8.98 -26.57 41.67
N GLY A 518 9.10 -25.66 42.64
CA GLY A 518 9.70 -24.32 42.49
C GLY A 518 11.21 -24.20 42.74
N CYS A 519 11.74 -22.98 42.71
CA CYS A 519 13.00 -22.63 43.40
C CYS A 519 13.13 -21.11 43.69
N ASN A 520 13.77 -20.82 44.83
CA ASN A 520 13.99 -19.52 45.45
C ASN A 520 15.37 -18.90 45.12
N ARG A 521 15.45 -17.60 45.43
CA ARG A 521 16.52 -16.59 45.37
C ARG A 521 17.60 -16.75 46.46
N GLU A 522 18.88 -16.42 46.19
CA GLU A 522 19.75 -15.54 47.03
C GLU A 522 21.17 -15.22 46.48
N LEU A 523 21.87 -14.34 47.19
CA LEU A 523 22.89 -13.31 46.87
C LEU A 523 24.39 -13.72 46.87
N ALA A 524 25.20 -12.85 46.22
CA ALA A 524 26.61 -12.40 46.51
C ALA A 524 27.76 -13.45 46.42
N THR A 525 29.06 -13.19 46.14
CA THR A 525 30.00 -12.05 46.25
C THR A 525 31.24 -12.25 45.32
N ASP A 526 31.84 -11.15 44.86
CA ASP A 526 33.27 -10.78 44.80
C ASP A 526 34.42 -11.78 44.47
N SER A 527 35.29 -11.43 43.50
CA SER A 527 36.77 -11.50 43.62
C SER A 527 37.52 -11.10 42.32
N ASP A 528 38.54 -10.28 42.54
CA ASP A 528 39.54 -9.75 41.61
C ASP A 528 40.33 -10.80 40.81
N ILE A 529 40.80 -10.43 39.61
CA ILE A 529 42.16 -10.74 39.13
C ILE A 529 42.62 -9.69 38.10
N ASP A 530 43.75 -9.08 38.44
CA ASP A 530 44.62 -8.18 37.70
C ASP A 530 45.43 -8.95 36.62
N THR A 531 45.62 -8.38 35.43
CA THR A 531 46.96 -8.23 34.79
C THR A 531 46.92 -7.60 33.38
N ALA A 532 47.61 -6.46 33.30
CA ALA A 532 48.61 -6.07 32.30
C ALA A 532 48.24 -5.64 30.85
N ILE A 533 48.59 -4.37 30.63
CA ILE A 533 48.80 -3.58 29.40
C ILE A 533 49.99 -4.14 28.56
N PRO A 534 50.08 -3.85 27.26
CA PRO A 534 51.11 -2.89 26.84
C PRO A 534 50.60 -1.79 25.89
N ASP A 535 51.20 -0.64 26.14
CA ASP A 535 51.13 0.64 25.46
C ASP A 535 51.93 0.60 24.14
N ALA A 536 51.49 1.37 23.15
CA ALA A 536 52.29 1.72 21.98
C ALA A 536 51.89 3.11 21.49
N THR A 537 52.64 4.08 22.01
CA THR A 537 52.82 5.41 21.45
C THR A 537 53.75 5.30 20.24
N ASP A 538 53.41 5.94 19.12
CA ASP A 538 54.40 6.78 18.42
C ASP A 538 53.70 7.82 17.52
N SER A 539 54.12 9.07 17.70
CA SER A 539 53.88 10.19 16.80
C SER A 539 55.05 10.26 15.82
N LEU A 540 54.88 10.86 14.63
CA LEU A 540 55.82 11.84 14.05
C LEU A 540 55.38 12.27 12.63
N ASP A 541 55.38 13.60 12.48
CA ASP A 541 55.77 14.42 11.34
C ASP A 541 54.91 14.60 10.07
N ILE A 542 54.39 15.83 10.00
CA ILE A 542 54.02 16.64 8.84
C ILE A 542 55.29 17.00 8.04
N PRO A 543 55.16 17.22 6.71
CA PRO A 543 55.70 18.47 6.19
C PRO A 543 54.68 19.28 5.39
N ASP A 544 54.78 20.57 5.65
CA ASP A 544 54.24 21.73 4.99
C ASP A 544 54.66 21.80 3.51
N SER A 545 53.74 22.24 2.64
CA SER A 545 54.10 22.90 1.39
C SER A 545 53.04 23.93 1.06
N THR A 546 53.38 25.17 1.36
CA THR A 546 52.88 26.39 0.74
C THR A 546 53.04 26.34 -0.78
N ASP A 547 51.97 26.65 -1.53
CA ASP A 547 52.16 27.54 -2.68
C ASP A 547 50.91 28.38 -2.93
N SER A 548 51.16 29.68 -3.05
CA SER A 548 50.19 30.75 -3.29
C SER A 548 50.16 31.03 -4.77
N LEU A 549 49.00 31.07 -5.42
CA LEU A 549 48.87 31.83 -6.66
C LEU A 549 47.53 32.56 -6.74
N ASP A 550 47.70 33.85 -7.01
CA ASP A 550 46.74 34.95 -7.07
C ASP A 550 45.64 34.80 -8.12
N ILE A 551 44.54 35.51 -7.83
CA ILE A 551 43.44 35.89 -8.71
C ILE A 551 43.98 36.76 -9.87
N PRO A 552 43.30 36.82 -11.03
CA PRO A 552 42.59 38.07 -11.26
C PRO A 552 41.18 37.91 -11.81
N ASP A 553 40.36 38.85 -11.34
CA ASP A 553 39.07 39.29 -11.83
C ASP A 553 39.17 39.76 -13.30
N ALA A 554 38.13 39.47 -14.09
CA ALA A 554 37.93 40.08 -15.40
C ALA A 554 36.44 40.12 -15.73
N THR A 555 35.87 41.30 -15.53
CA THR A 555 34.77 41.87 -16.30
C THR A 555 35.06 41.78 -17.81
N ASP A 556 34.11 41.36 -18.64
CA ASP A 556 33.35 42.26 -19.54
C ASP A 556 32.45 41.45 -20.49
N SER A 557 31.33 42.07 -20.80
CA SER A 557 30.28 41.78 -21.77
C SER A 557 30.74 41.32 -23.15
N LEU A 558 29.92 40.49 -23.82
CA LEU A 558 29.62 40.62 -25.25
C LEU A 558 28.37 39.80 -25.65
N ASP A 559 27.62 40.45 -26.54
CA ASP A 559 26.25 40.24 -26.99
C ASP A 559 26.12 39.32 -28.23
N ILE A 560 24.96 38.62 -28.32
CA ILE A 560 24.14 38.33 -29.54
C ILE A 560 24.63 37.23 -30.53
N PRO A 561 23.75 36.48 -31.28
CA PRO A 561 22.27 36.54 -31.39
C PRO A 561 21.49 35.22 -31.16
N VAL A 562 20.22 35.45 -30.84
CA VAL A 562 19.04 34.57 -31.00
C VAL A 562 18.76 34.29 -32.48
N ALA A 563 18.50 33.03 -32.83
CA ALA A 563 17.87 32.65 -34.09
C ALA A 563 16.39 32.30 -33.85
N THR A 564 15.52 33.16 -34.35
CA THR A 564 14.09 32.98 -34.53
C THR A 564 13.79 31.99 -35.66
N ALA A 565 12.89 31.04 -35.43
CA ALA A 565 12.17 30.35 -36.50
C ALA A 565 10.68 30.34 -36.19
N THR A 566 9.98 31.25 -36.87
CA THR A 566 8.54 31.32 -37.03
C THR A 566 8.11 30.35 -38.13
N SER A 567 7.06 29.56 -37.91
CA SER A 567 6.11 29.22 -38.99
C SER A 567 4.74 28.94 -38.40
N ALA A 568 3.72 29.43 -39.10
CA ALA A 568 2.33 29.51 -38.70
C ALA A 568 1.46 28.56 -39.52
N ALA A 569 0.33 28.19 -38.91
CA ALA A 569 -1.00 27.94 -39.48
C ALA A 569 -1.25 26.80 -40.49
N GLY A 570 -2.27 25.99 -40.15
CA GLY A 570 -3.07 25.20 -41.08
C GLY A 570 -4.15 24.40 -40.33
N ALA A 571 -5.41 24.80 -40.47
CA ALA A 571 -6.58 24.17 -39.86
C ALA A 571 -7.43 23.41 -40.92
N GLU A 572 -7.91 22.21 -40.54
CA GLU A 572 -9.20 21.51 -40.87
C GLU A 572 -9.58 21.26 -42.37
N PRO A 573 -10.51 20.32 -42.76
CA PRO A 573 -11.57 19.69 -41.95
C PRO A 573 -11.91 18.18 -42.20
N SER A 574 -12.90 17.75 -41.42
CA SER A 574 -13.76 16.55 -41.30
C SER A 574 -14.13 15.68 -42.54
N GLY A 575 -14.45 14.40 -42.26
CA GLY A 575 -15.26 13.51 -43.14
C GLY A 575 -15.61 12.15 -42.52
N ILE A 576 -16.91 11.80 -42.50
CA ILE A 576 -17.56 10.56 -42.00
C ILE A 576 -18.13 9.76 -43.20
N PHE A 577 -18.09 8.40 -43.19
CA PHE A 577 -19.13 7.39 -43.59
C PHE A 577 -18.65 6.10 -44.33
N GLY A 578 -19.24 4.94 -43.92
CA GLY A 578 -19.47 3.65 -44.66
C GLY A 578 -18.41 2.56 -44.46
N ILE A 579 -18.59 1.37 -43.84
CA ILE A 579 -19.58 0.25 -43.83
C ILE A 579 -19.55 -0.69 -45.07
N ASP A 580 -18.94 -1.88 -44.87
CA ASP A 580 -19.20 -3.27 -45.34
C ASP A 580 -19.04 -3.74 -46.82
N PRO A 581 -19.01 -5.08 -47.14
CA PRO A 581 -17.95 -6.07 -46.84
C PRO A 581 -17.75 -7.07 -48.03
N LEU A 582 -17.31 -8.33 -47.74
CA LEU A 582 -17.15 -9.53 -48.59
C LEU A 582 -15.70 -9.77 -49.09
N GLY A 583 -15.07 -10.95 -48.94
CA GLY A 583 -15.46 -12.25 -48.38
C GLY A 583 -14.52 -13.35 -48.92
N SER A 584 -14.31 -14.40 -48.10
CA SER A 584 -13.92 -15.81 -48.45
C SER A 584 -12.56 -16.03 -49.16
N GLU A 585 -11.77 -17.09 -48.95
CA GLU A 585 -11.95 -18.37 -48.25
C GLU A 585 -10.56 -19.03 -48.02
N THR A 586 -10.44 -19.66 -46.85
CA THR A 586 -9.84 -20.97 -46.52
C THR A 586 -8.77 -21.62 -47.43
N VAL A 587 -7.72 -22.20 -46.81
CA VAL A 587 -7.56 -23.67 -46.62
C VAL A 587 -6.43 -23.97 -45.61
N ASN A 588 -6.77 -24.88 -44.69
CA ASN A 588 -6.03 -25.50 -43.59
C ASN A 588 -4.77 -26.29 -43.97
N ALA A 589 -3.86 -26.45 -42.99
CA ALA A 589 -3.55 -27.73 -42.31
C ALA A 589 -2.05 -27.98 -42.03
N ARG A 590 -1.74 -27.93 -40.72
CA ARG A 590 -1.10 -28.95 -39.86
C ARG A 590 0.31 -29.52 -40.20
N ASP A 591 1.19 -29.23 -39.24
CA ASP A 591 2.03 -30.14 -38.43
C ASP A 591 2.98 -31.18 -39.08
N VAL A 592 4.21 -31.24 -38.55
CA VAL A 592 4.77 -32.37 -37.76
C VAL A 592 6.31 -32.19 -37.60
N ASN A 593 6.71 -31.88 -36.37
CA ASN A 593 7.75 -32.53 -35.53
C ASN A 593 9.16 -32.93 -36.09
N ARG A 594 10.20 -32.22 -35.54
CA ARG A 594 11.54 -32.69 -35.03
C ARG A 594 12.59 -33.33 -36.00
N PRO A 595 13.88 -33.49 -35.61
CA PRO A 595 14.81 -32.63 -34.83
C PRO A 595 16.26 -32.51 -35.41
N ARG A 596 17.06 -31.63 -34.77
CA ARG A 596 18.54 -31.43 -34.77
C ARG A 596 19.46 -32.46 -35.46
N VAL A 597 20.41 -31.98 -36.29
CA VAL A 597 21.83 -32.44 -36.31
C VAL A 597 22.78 -31.28 -36.68
N MET A 598 23.90 -31.22 -35.96
CA MET A 598 25.05 -30.33 -36.14
C MET A 598 25.78 -30.48 -37.48
N SER A 599 26.52 -29.42 -37.83
CA SER A 599 27.95 -29.44 -38.23
C SER A 599 28.31 -29.07 -39.68
N ARG A 600 29.07 -27.98 -39.74
CA ARG A 600 30.27 -27.71 -40.58
C ARG A 600 30.12 -27.28 -42.06
N HIS A 601 30.61 -26.05 -42.23
CA HIS A 601 31.65 -25.61 -43.19
C HIS A 601 31.26 -25.19 -44.62
N PHE A 602 31.45 -23.88 -44.85
CA PHE A 602 32.20 -23.24 -45.93
C PHE A 602 31.76 -23.44 -47.40
N ARG A 603 31.14 -22.40 -47.98
CA ARG A 603 31.59 -21.60 -49.16
C ARG A 603 30.48 -20.60 -49.53
N LEU A 604 30.68 -19.29 -49.38
CA LEU A 604 31.22 -18.32 -50.35
C LEU A 604 30.35 -18.11 -51.61
N LEU A 605 29.69 -16.94 -51.68
CA LEU A 605 29.45 -16.01 -52.83
C LEU A 605 28.09 -15.30 -52.64
N GLN A 606 28.06 -13.99 -52.34
CA GLN A 606 27.75 -12.88 -53.28
C GLN A 606 26.35 -12.99 -53.91
N ARG A 607 25.51 -11.96 -54.05
CA ARG A 607 25.50 -10.52 -53.76
C ARG A 607 24.07 -10.03 -54.11
N SER A 608 23.60 -9.01 -53.40
CA SER A 608 22.72 -7.93 -53.91
C SER A 608 21.27 -8.26 -54.32
N ALA A 609 20.32 -7.91 -53.45
CA ALA A 609 19.49 -6.71 -53.57
C ALA A 609 18.80 -6.44 -52.22
#